data_AF-W1WIX4-F1
#
_entry.id   AF-W1WIX4-F1
#
_cell.length_a   1.000
_cell.length_b   1.000
_cell.length_c   1.000
_cell.angle_alpha   90.00
_cell.angle_beta   90.00
_cell.angle_gamma   90.00
#
_symmetry.space_group_name_H-M   'P 1'
#
loop_
_entity.id
_entity.type
_entity.pdbx_description
1 polymer ?
#
loop_
_entity_poly.entity_id
_entity_poly.type
_entity_poly.pdbx_seq_one_letter_code
_entity_poly.pdbx_strand_id
1 'polypeptide(L)'
;MTYENPYMKGRTWPELNILETLRHRNPLVICITNDVVRTFTANGLLAIGASPVMSECSEDLKDLIVHASALLINIGTLTPDKVSYYKEAIALAKKYEVPIVLDPVGCHAGAYRLSVVLDLIKTGNISLLRGNQSEIKAIYDALGPDDEDNNSTEGKGVDGAQVEDSAVIAYRLARLINCPVVATGEEDYVSDGTRVFAVPHGHPIMTAVTGTGCLLGAVLAAFFSAYYPCKNRLSIGEFLAYALAYYGLAGESAVQVSGVKPGSFSVAFMDALYSLDDAVLKSENRIRPIVVPDQLEVYFISGTQDVELNE
;
A
#
# COMPACT_ATOMS: atom_id res chain seq x y z
N MET A 1 0.17 -6.94 26.13
CA MET A 1 1.27 -7.92 26.02
C MET A 1 2.20 -7.39 24.96
N THR A 2 3.48 -7.19 25.27
CA THR A 2 4.52 -6.89 24.27
C THR A 2 4.63 -8.09 23.34
N TYR A 3 4.30 -7.90 22.06
CA TYR A 3 4.40 -8.97 21.07
C TYR A 3 5.86 -9.02 20.62
N GLU A 4 6.66 -9.92 21.19
CA GLU A 4 7.99 -10.20 20.66
C GLU A 4 7.83 -10.73 19.22
N ASN A 5 8.28 -9.97 18.22
CA ASN A 5 8.29 -10.44 16.85
C ASN A 5 9.29 -11.61 16.75
N PRO A 6 8.83 -12.86 16.52
CA PRO A 6 9.70 -14.04 16.53
C PRO A 6 10.74 -14.02 15.40
N TYR A 7 10.54 -13.21 14.36
CA TYR A 7 11.51 -12.98 13.29
C TYR A 7 12.61 -11.98 13.66
N MET A 8 12.45 -11.24 14.75
CA MET A 8 13.46 -10.32 15.31
C MET A 8 14.36 -11.02 16.34
N LYS A 9 13.96 -12.20 16.83
CA LYS A 9 14.68 -12.94 17.87
C LYS A 9 16.02 -13.45 17.30
N GLY A 10 17.11 -12.76 17.66
CA GLY A 10 18.46 -13.08 17.19
C GLY A 10 18.88 -12.45 15.86
N ARG A 11 17.99 -11.69 15.19
CA ARG A 11 18.40 -10.81 14.09
C ARG A 11 18.83 -9.48 14.67
N THR A 12 20.12 -9.20 14.61
CA THR A 12 20.58 -7.83 14.81
C THR A 12 19.82 -6.93 13.83
N TRP A 13 19.31 -5.80 14.29
CA TRP A 13 18.58 -4.84 13.47
C TRP A 13 19.48 -3.96 12.55
N PRO A 14 20.83 -3.95 12.57
CA PRO A 14 21.58 -2.71 12.53
C PRO A 14 21.90 -2.23 11.11
N GLU A 15 21.27 -2.75 10.05
CA GLU A 15 21.66 -2.40 8.67
C GLU A 15 20.49 -2.37 7.66
N LEU A 16 19.24 -2.24 8.08
CA LEU A 16 18.16 -2.11 7.09
C LEU A 16 18.15 -0.73 6.40
N ASN A 17 18.67 0.32 7.06
CA ASN A 17 18.95 1.67 6.54
C ASN A 17 17.99 2.07 5.41
N ILE A 18 16.68 1.88 5.63
CA ILE A 18 15.64 1.96 4.60
C ILE A 18 15.49 3.42 4.18
N LEU A 19 15.34 4.30 5.17
CA LEU A 19 15.18 5.74 4.96
C LEU A 19 16.48 6.35 4.44
N GLU A 20 17.62 5.96 5.01
CA GLU A 20 18.93 6.39 4.50
C GLU A 20 19.14 5.97 3.03
N THR A 21 18.82 4.72 2.68
CA THR A 21 18.92 4.22 1.30
C THR A 21 18.01 4.99 0.36
N LEU A 22 16.75 5.23 0.76
CA LEU A 22 15.79 6.00 -0.03
C LEU A 22 16.30 7.42 -0.26
N ARG A 23 16.75 8.11 0.80
CA ARG A 23 17.27 9.48 0.75
C ARG A 23 18.53 9.59 -0.11
N HIS A 24 19.44 8.61 0.01
CA HIS A 24 20.65 8.59 -0.81
C HIS A 24 20.32 8.37 -2.30
N ARG A 25 19.39 7.47 -2.61
CA ARG A 25 19.00 7.18 -3.99
C ARG A 25 18.19 8.31 -4.63
N ASN A 26 17.53 9.15 -3.82
CA ASN A 26 16.65 10.22 -4.26
C ASN A 26 15.72 9.78 -5.43
N PRO A 27 14.89 8.74 -5.23
CA PRO A 27 14.18 8.08 -6.32
C PRO A 27 13.25 9.07 -7.03
N LEU A 28 13.30 9.08 -8.37
CA LEU A 28 12.38 9.85 -9.19
C LEU A 28 11.03 9.13 -9.23
N VAL A 29 9.99 9.76 -8.69
CA VAL A 29 8.63 9.19 -8.64
C VAL A 29 7.72 10.00 -9.55
N ILE A 30 7.30 9.40 -10.66
CA ILE A 30 6.27 10.00 -11.52
C ILE A 30 4.92 9.80 -10.84
N CYS A 31 4.15 10.88 -10.73
CA CYS A 31 2.86 10.90 -10.08
C CYS A 31 1.79 11.35 -11.07
N ILE A 32 0.96 10.41 -11.51
CA ILE A 32 -0.31 10.70 -12.17
C ILE A 32 -1.38 10.67 -11.07
N THR A 33 -1.62 11.83 -10.44
CA THR A 33 -2.49 11.94 -9.27
C THR A 33 -3.63 12.93 -9.45
N ASN A 34 -4.53 12.98 -8.49
CA ASN A 34 -5.70 13.83 -8.53
C ASN A 34 -5.36 15.30 -8.20
N ASP A 35 -6.18 16.19 -8.73
CA ASP A 35 -5.89 17.63 -8.79
C ASP A 35 -5.97 18.30 -7.40
N VAL A 36 -6.62 17.63 -6.43
CA VAL A 36 -6.80 18.13 -5.06
C VAL A 36 -5.52 18.02 -4.24
N VAL A 37 -4.63 17.09 -4.57
CA VAL A 37 -3.52 16.69 -3.68
C VAL A 37 -2.13 16.89 -4.26
N ARG A 38 -2.00 17.33 -5.53
CA ARG A 38 -0.71 17.41 -6.25
C ARG A 38 0.41 18.06 -5.43
N THR A 39 0.18 19.28 -4.93
CA THR A 39 1.17 20.02 -4.13
C THR A 39 1.54 19.28 -2.84
N PHE A 40 0.55 18.72 -2.15
CA PHE A 40 0.77 17.99 -0.89
C PHE A 40 1.56 16.70 -1.13
N THR A 41 1.24 15.99 -2.21
CA THR A 41 1.98 14.79 -2.66
C THR A 41 3.42 15.12 -3.03
N ALA A 42 3.66 16.19 -3.82
CA ALA A 42 5.01 16.63 -4.18
C ALA A 42 5.82 16.99 -2.93
N ASN A 43 5.28 17.81 -2.04
CA ASN A 43 5.97 18.22 -0.82
C ASN A 43 6.29 17.04 0.09
N GLY A 44 5.37 16.08 0.24
CA GLY A 44 5.62 14.88 1.03
C GLY A 44 6.71 13.98 0.45
N LEU A 45 6.76 13.81 -0.87
CA LEU A 45 7.86 13.11 -1.54
C LEU A 45 9.19 13.83 -1.34
N LEU A 46 9.22 15.16 -1.45
CA LEU A 46 10.43 15.94 -1.16
C LEU A 46 10.86 15.80 0.30
N ALA A 47 9.91 15.80 1.24
CA ALA A 47 10.20 15.65 2.67
C ALA A 47 10.90 14.31 2.97
N ILE A 48 10.48 13.21 2.35
CA ILE A 48 11.15 11.92 2.55
C ILE A 48 12.48 11.80 1.79
N GLY A 49 12.85 12.78 0.97
CA GLY A 49 14.07 12.78 0.16
C GLY A 49 13.92 12.10 -1.20
N ALA A 50 12.70 11.94 -1.73
CA ALA A 50 12.45 11.51 -3.10
C ALA A 50 12.37 12.72 -4.07
N SER A 51 12.32 12.45 -5.38
CA SER A 51 12.20 13.47 -6.43
C SER A 51 10.86 13.33 -7.18
N PRO A 52 9.80 14.09 -6.81
CA PRO A 52 8.51 14.00 -7.48
C PRO A 52 8.52 14.63 -8.87
N VAL A 53 7.82 14.00 -9.82
CA VAL A 53 7.46 14.61 -11.11
C VAL A 53 5.97 14.38 -11.36
N MET A 54 5.22 15.46 -11.59
CA MET A 54 3.79 15.41 -11.89
C MET A 54 3.60 15.46 -13.40
N SER A 55 3.32 14.31 -14.03
CA SER A 55 3.08 14.25 -15.49
C SER A 55 1.59 14.11 -15.78
N GLU A 56 1.11 14.85 -16.78
CA GLU A 56 -0.32 14.96 -17.12
C GLU A 56 -0.61 14.60 -18.58
N CYS A 57 0.40 14.28 -19.39
CA CYS A 57 0.22 13.87 -20.77
C CYS A 57 1.20 12.77 -21.20
N SER A 58 0.83 12.06 -22.26
CA SER A 58 1.59 10.92 -22.78
C SER A 58 2.88 11.32 -23.47
N GLU A 59 2.92 12.50 -24.09
CA GLU A 59 4.11 13.03 -24.77
C GLU A 59 5.24 13.25 -23.76
N ASP A 60 4.95 13.95 -22.66
CA ASP A 60 5.88 14.20 -21.57
C ASP A 60 6.30 12.89 -20.88
N LEU A 61 5.34 12.00 -20.62
CA LEU A 61 5.61 10.72 -19.95
C LEU A 61 6.60 9.83 -20.71
N LYS A 62 6.60 9.85 -22.05
CA LYS A 62 7.53 9.05 -22.87
C LYS A 62 9.00 9.39 -22.59
N ASP A 63 9.28 10.66 -22.32
CA ASP A 63 10.64 11.15 -22.05
C ASP A 63 11.01 10.97 -20.58
N LEU A 64 10.05 11.07 -19.66
CA LEU A 64 10.29 10.98 -18.22
C LEU A 64 10.40 9.54 -17.72
N ILE A 65 9.58 8.62 -18.24
CA ILE A 65 9.41 7.27 -17.67
C ILE A 65 10.72 6.47 -17.66
N VAL A 66 11.63 6.73 -18.61
CA VAL A 66 12.93 6.04 -18.71
C VAL A 66 13.88 6.37 -17.54
N HIS A 67 13.60 7.45 -16.81
CA HIS A 67 14.34 7.89 -15.64
C HIS A 67 13.61 7.61 -14.32
N ALA A 68 12.37 7.12 -14.39
CA ALA A 68 11.52 6.91 -13.22
C ALA A 68 11.96 5.69 -12.42
N SER A 69 12.01 5.87 -11.10
CA SER A 69 12.17 4.77 -10.13
C SER A 69 10.84 4.11 -9.81
N ALA A 70 9.73 4.84 -9.90
CA ALA A 70 8.37 4.32 -9.77
C ALA A 70 7.34 5.24 -10.42
N LEU A 71 6.16 4.69 -10.68
CA LEU A 71 4.98 5.39 -11.17
C LEU A 71 3.82 5.22 -10.17
N LEU A 72 3.25 6.33 -9.69
CA LEU A 72 1.96 6.35 -9.01
C LEU A 72 0.85 6.65 -10.02
N ILE A 73 -0.19 5.82 -10.01
CA ILE A 73 -1.48 6.09 -10.67
C ILE A 73 -2.55 6.21 -9.58
N ASN A 74 -3.07 7.41 -9.36
CA ASN A 74 -4.15 7.69 -8.43
C ASN A 74 -5.37 8.23 -9.19
N ILE A 75 -6.51 7.56 -9.04
CA ILE A 75 -7.70 7.84 -9.87
C ILE A 75 -8.67 8.87 -9.28
N GLY A 76 -8.28 9.63 -8.26
CA GLY A 76 -9.20 10.45 -7.45
C GLY A 76 -10.06 11.47 -8.21
N THR A 77 -9.49 12.16 -9.22
CA THR A 77 -10.24 13.04 -10.14
C THR A 77 -10.31 12.43 -11.55
N LEU A 78 -10.99 11.28 -11.63
CA LEU A 78 -11.17 10.48 -12.84
C LEU A 78 -11.95 11.21 -13.94
N THR A 79 -11.46 11.14 -15.17
CA THR A 79 -12.16 11.53 -16.41
C THR A 79 -11.90 10.47 -17.49
N PRO A 80 -12.73 10.38 -18.55
CA PRO A 80 -12.50 9.45 -19.65
C PRO A 80 -11.11 9.60 -20.30
N ASP A 81 -10.63 10.85 -20.48
CA ASP A 81 -9.31 11.11 -21.06
C ASP A 81 -8.18 10.58 -20.17
N LYS A 82 -8.30 10.73 -18.84
CA LYS A 82 -7.35 10.16 -17.88
C LYS A 82 -7.32 8.63 -17.93
N VAL A 83 -8.44 7.96 -18.22
CA VAL A 83 -8.47 6.48 -18.35
C VAL A 83 -7.56 6.02 -19.50
N SER A 84 -7.63 6.68 -20.65
CA SER A 84 -6.75 6.39 -21.78
C SER A 84 -5.29 6.62 -21.40
N TYR A 85 -5.01 7.74 -20.73
CA TYR A 85 -3.67 8.07 -20.25
C TYR A 85 -3.13 7.03 -19.25
N TYR A 86 -3.93 6.53 -18.31
CA TYR A 86 -3.50 5.48 -17.38
C TYR A 86 -3.09 4.20 -18.10
N LYS A 87 -3.83 3.79 -19.13
CA LYS A 87 -3.51 2.59 -19.92
C LYS A 87 -2.20 2.76 -20.69
N GLU A 88 -1.96 3.94 -21.26
CA GLU A 88 -0.70 4.28 -21.92
C GLU A 88 0.47 4.32 -20.92
N ALA A 89 0.26 4.91 -19.75
CA ALA A 89 1.25 4.97 -18.68
C ALA A 89 1.65 3.57 -18.18
N ILE A 90 0.67 2.67 -17.99
CA ILE A 90 0.94 1.26 -17.64
C ILE A 90 1.76 0.57 -18.74
N ALA A 91 1.40 0.76 -20.01
CA ALA A 91 2.13 0.15 -21.12
C ALA A 91 3.58 0.64 -21.20
N LEU A 92 3.81 1.95 -20.98
CA LEU A 92 5.15 2.54 -20.92
C LEU A 92 5.94 2.05 -19.71
N ALA A 93 5.34 2.05 -18.52
CA ALA A 93 5.97 1.57 -17.30
C ALA A 93 6.38 0.09 -17.44
N LYS A 94 5.51 -0.76 -18.01
CA LYS A 94 5.85 -2.15 -18.35
C LYS A 94 7.06 -2.23 -19.29
N LYS A 95 7.08 -1.43 -20.35
CA LYS A 95 8.16 -1.43 -21.35
C LYS A 95 9.52 -1.10 -20.74
N TYR A 96 9.56 -0.19 -19.76
CA TYR A 96 10.78 0.26 -19.11
C TYR A 96 10.99 -0.32 -17.70
N GLU A 97 10.23 -1.37 -17.34
CA GLU A 97 10.32 -2.07 -16.05
C GLU A 97 10.17 -1.15 -14.82
N VAL A 98 9.36 -0.09 -14.96
CA VAL A 98 9.06 0.85 -13.88
C VAL A 98 7.91 0.28 -13.03
N PRO A 99 8.10 0.11 -11.70
CA PRO A 99 7.06 -0.40 -10.84
C PRO A 99 5.89 0.58 -10.70
N ILE A 100 4.67 0.05 -10.65
CA ILE A 100 3.43 0.83 -10.63
C ILE A 100 2.71 0.64 -9.30
N VAL A 101 2.43 1.75 -8.61
CA VAL A 101 1.50 1.79 -7.48
C VAL A 101 0.15 2.30 -7.97
N LEU A 102 -0.90 1.52 -7.78
CA LEU A 102 -2.27 1.89 -8.08
C LEU A 102 -3.01 2.29 -6.80
N ASP A 103 -3.56 3.50 -6.78
CA ASP A 103 -4.42 4.04 -5.73
C ASP A 103 -5.86 4.19 -6.27
N PRO A 104 -6.78 3.27 -5.93
CA PRO A 104 -8.10 3.13 -6.53
C PRO A 104 -9.15 4.08 -5.92
N VAL A 105 -8.74 5.31 -5.55
CA VAL A 105 -9.54 6.27 -4.78
C VAL A 105 -11.02 6.30 -5.19
N GLY A 106 -11.88 5.97 -4.22
CA GLY A 106 -13.33 6.05 -4.35
C GLY A 106 -13.96 4.97 -5.24
N CYS A 107 -13.25 3.88 -5.56
CA CYS A 107 -13.82 2.79 -6.37
C CYS A 107 -15.05 2.13 -5.72
N HIS A 108 -15.07 2.01 -4.39
CA HIS A 108 -16.21 1.50 -3.62
C HIS A 108 -17.49 2.35 -3.78
N ALA A 109 -17.35 3.65 -4.11
CA ALA A 109 -18.45 4.60 -4.16
C ALA A 109 -19.04 4.80 -5.57
N GLY A 110 -18.48 4.17 -6.61
CA GLY A 110 -18.96 4.38 -7.98
C GLY A 110 -18.55 3.29 -8.95
N ALA A 111 -19.55 2.70 -9.62
CA ALA A 111 -19.38 1.60 -10.57
C ALA A 111 -18.36 1.91 -11.69
N TYR A 112 -18.35 3.15 -12.20
CA TYR A 112 -17.38 3.56 -13.22
C TYR A 112 -15.93 3.58 -12.72
N ARG A 113 -15.71 4.04 -11.48
CA ARG A 113 -14.38 4.01 -10.87
C ARG A 113 -13.93 2.57 -10.66
N LEU A 114 -14.81 1.72 -10.13
CA LEU A 114 -14.54 0.29 -9.96
C LEU A 114 -14.19 -0.37 -11.30
N SER A 115 -15.00 -0.18 -12.35
CA SER A 115 -14.71 -0.77 -13.67
C SER A 115 -13.36 -0.33 -14.21
N VAL A 116 -12.98 0.95 -14.05
CA VAL A 116 -11.66 1.43 -14.46
C VAL A 116 -10.55 0.74 -13.67
N VAL A 117 -10.67 0.63 -12.34
CA VAL A 117 -9.67 -0.06 -11.51
C VAL A 117 -9.50 -1.52 -11.93
N LEU A 118 -10.60 -2.24 -12.13
CA LEU A 118 -10.58 -3.62 -12.58
C LEU A 118 -9.90 -3.76 -13.95
N ASP A 119 -10.17 -2.84 -14.88
CA ASP A 119 -9.52 -2.81 -16.19
C ASP A 119 -8.01 -2.54 -16.10
N LEU A 120 -7.56 -1.68 -15.19
CA LEU A 120 -6.12 -1.42 -14.97
C LEU A 120 -5.43 -2.63 -14.31
N ILE A 121 -6.08 -3.29 -13.35
CA ILE A 121 -5.57 -4.50 -12.69
C ILE A 121 -5.41 -5.64 -13.70
N LYS A 122 -6.40 -5.85 -14.59
CA LYS A 122 -6.38 -6.89 -15.64
C LYS A 122 -5.17 -6.82 -16.57
N THR A 123 -4.47 -5.67 -16.65
CA THR A 123 -3.24 -5.56 -17.44
C THR A 123 -2.10 -6.42 -16.88
N GLY A 124 -2.17 -6.81 -15.60
CA GLY A 124 -1.16 -7.65 -14.93
C GLY A 124 0.17 -6.97 -14.66
N ASN A 125 0.25 -5.63 -14.73
CA ASN A 125 1.52 -4.89 -14.54
C ASN A 125 1.52 -3.99 -13.30
N ILE A 126 0.49 -4.05 -12.46
CA ILE A 126 0.46 -3.32 -11.20
C ILE A 126 1.42 -4.00 -10.22
N SER A 127 2.34 -3.23 -9.63
CA SER A 127 3.36 -3.74 -8.70
C SER A 127 2.94 -3.64 -7.23
N LEU A 128 2.02 -2.74 -6.92
CA LEU A 128 1.39 -2.57 -5.61
C LEU A 128 0.00 -1.97 -5.78
N LEU A 129 -1.02 -2.59 -5.17
CA LEU A 129 -2.34 -1.99 -5.01
C LEU A 129 -2.47 -1.44 -3.59
N ARG A 130 -2.76 -0.15 -3.42
CA ARG A 130 -2.99 0.45 -2.10
C ARG A 130 -4.30 1.21 -2.08
N GLY A 131 -5.20 0.86 -1.17
CA GLY A 131 -6.47 1.56 -0.94
C GLY A 131 -6.84 1.57 0.54
N ASN A 132 -7.95 2.18 0.90
CA ASN A 132 -8.57 1.93 2.21
C ASN A 132 -9.27 0.57 2.24
N GLN A 133 -9.60 0.07 3.43
CA GLN A 133 -10.25 -1.23 3.61
C GLN A 133 -11.52 -1.39 2.76
N SER A 134 -12.35 -0.35 2.63
CA SER A 134 -13.58 -0.37 1.81
C SER A 134 -13.29 -0.47 0.30
N GLU A 135 -12.26 0.22 -0.18
CA GLU A 135 -11.81 0.15 -1.59
C GLU A 135 -11.24 -1.23 -1.93
N ILE A 136 -10.39 -1.77 -1.06
CA ILE A 136 -9.80 -3.09 -1.21
C ILE A 136 -10.90 -4.16 -1.19
N LYS A 137 -11.86 -4.05 -0.27
CA LYS A 137 -13.03 -4.95 -0.22
C LYS A 137 -13.85 -4.87 -1.51
N ALA A 138 -14.17 -3.68 -2.02
CA ALA A 138 -14.95 -3.54 -3.24
C ALA A 138 -14.28 -4.18 -4.48
N ILE A 139 -12.94 -4.11 -4.55
CA ILE A 139 -12.18 -4.77 -5.62
C ILE A 139 -12.18 -6.29 -5.42
N TYR A 140 -12.01 -6.76 -4.18
CA TYR A 140 -12.07 -8.17 -3.85
C TYR A 140 -13.45 -8.77 -4.17
N ASP A 141 -14.54 -8.14 -3.71
CA ASP A 141 -15.90 -8.60 -3.99
C ASP A 141 -16.20 -8.69 -5.50
N ALA A 142 -15.59 -7.82 -6.32
CA ALA A 142 -15.81 -7.78 -7.77
C ALA A 142 -14.92 -8.76 -8.57
N LEU A 143 -13.85 -9.28 -7.97
CA LEU A 143 -12.93 -10.23 -8.61
C LEU A 143 -13.00 -11.64 -7.99
N GLY A 144 -13.46 -11.73 -6.76
CA GLY A 144 -13.55 -12.96 -5.98
C GLY A 144 -14.48 -13.97 -6.64
N PRO A 145 -14.36 -15.26 -6.28
CA PRO A 145 -15.29 -16.27 -6.75
C PRO A 145 -16.72 -15.88 -6.37
N ASP A 146 -17.65 -16.06 -7.30
CA ASP A 146 -19.08 -15.99 -7.02
C ASP A 146 -19.40 -17.09 -5.99
N ASP A 147 -19.34 -16.77 -4.70
CA ASP A 147 -20.01 -17.59 -3.70
C ASP A 147 -21.51 -17.41 -3.96
N GLU A 148 -22.08 -18.34 -4.73
CA GLU A 148 -23.53 -18.45 -4.97
C GLU A 148 -24.33 -18.51 -3.64
N ASP A 149 -23.68 -18.77 -2.50
CA ASP A 149 -24.28 -18.76 -1.16
C ASP A 149 -24.32 -17.38 -0.46
N ASN A 150 -23.71 -16.34 -1.02
CA ASN A 150 -23.64 -15.00 -0.39
C ASN A 150 -24.26 -13.86 -1.20
N ASN A 151 -24.98 -14.19 -2.28
CA ASN A 151 -25.71 -13.21 -3.09
C ASN A 151 -26.99 -12.72 -2.39
N SER A 152 -26.81 -11.82 -1.42
CA SER A 152 -27.83 -10.81 -1.10
C SER A 152 -27.27 -9.42 -1.42
N THR A 153 -27.17 -9.10 -2.71
CA THR A 153 -26.98 -7.75 -3.25
C THR A 153 -28.27 -6.94 -3.10
N GLU A 154 -28.59 -6.54 -1.88
CA GLU A 154 -29.39 -5.35 -1.58
C GLU A 154 -28.70 -4.66 -0.41
N GLY A 155 -28.48 -3.35 -0.52
CA GLY A 155 -27.70 -2.56 0.44
C GLY A 155 -28.08 -2.86 1.89
N LYS A 156 -27.29 -3.70 2.57
CA LYS A 156 -27.41 -3.92 4.00
C LYS A 156 -26.58 -2.86 4.70
N GLY A 157 -27.30 -2.03 5.44
CA GLY A 157 -26.75 -0.97 6.29
C GLY A 157 -25.74 -1.49 7.31
N VAL A 158 -25.10 -0.52 7.93
CA VAL A 158 -23.91 -0.53 8.81
C VAL A 158 -23.87 -1.55 9.96
N ASP A 159 -24.85 -2.42 10.17
CA ASP A 159 -24.88 -3.30 11.34
C ASP A 159 -25.04 -4.79 10.97
N GLY A 160 -23.95 -5.57 11.13
CA GLY A 160 -24.08 -6.97 11.56
C GLY A 160 -23.84 -8.12 10.56
N ALA A 161 -23.31 -7.91 9.36
CA ALA A 161 -22.78 -9.01 8.55
C ALA A 161 -21.33 -9.30 8.96
N GLN A 162 -20.93 -10.57 9.08
CA GLN A 162 -19.56 -11.00 9.39
C GLN A 162 -18.58 -10.28 8.44
N VAL A 163 -17.96 -9.21 8.92
CA VAL A 163 -16.93 -8.46 8.20
C VAL A 163 -15.75 -9.42 8.13
N GLU A 164 -15.49 -10.01 6.97
CA GLU A 164 -14.23 -10.70 6.75
C GLU A 164 -13.10 -9.76 7.18
N ASP A 165 -12.21 -10.27 8.03
CA ASP A 165 -11.10 -9.50 8.58
C ASP A 165 -10.32 -8.87 7.40
N SER A 166 -10.06 -7.56 7.47
CA SER A 166 -9.33 -6.83 6.43
C SER A 166 -7.96 -7.45 6.13
N ALA A 167 -7.35 -8.13 7.10
CA ALA A 167 -6.15 -8.93 6.90
C ALA A 167 -6.35 -10.09 5.91
N VAL A 168 -7.48 -10.79 6.02
CA VAL A 168 -7.88 -11.90 5.14
C VAL A 168 -8.17 -11.40 3.74
N ILE A 169 -8.95 -10.32 3.61
CA ILE A 169 -9.26 -9.71 2.30
C ILE A 169 -7.98 -9.26 1.59
N ALA A 170 -7.08 -8.56 2.30
CA ALA A 170 -5.81 -8.13 1.74
C ALA A 170 -4.96 -9.32 1.26
N TYR A 171 -4.93 -10.41 2.02
CA TYR A 171 -4.24 -11.64 1.64
C TYR A 171 -4.83 -12.31 0.40
N ARG A 172 -6.14 -12.56 0.40
CA ARG A 172 -6.82 -13.23 -0.71
C ARG A 172 -6.74 -12.41 -1.98
N LEU A 173 -6.97 -11.09 -1.89
CA LEU A 173 -6.84 -10.21 -3.04
C LEU A 173 -5.40 -10.22 -3.58
N ALA A 174 -4.39 -10.11 -2.71
CA ALA A 174 -3.00 -10.13 -3.15
C ALA A 174 -2.63 -11.39 -3.95
N ARG A 175 -3.17 -12.56 -3.55
CA ARG A 175 -3.04 -13.81 -4.31
C ARG A 175 -3.80 -13.78 -5.63
N LEU A 176 -5.04 -13.30 -5.60
CA LEU A 176 -5.94 -13.26 -6.74
C LEU A 176 -5.38 -12.40 -7.89
N ILE A 177 -4.78 -11.25 -7.56
CA ILE A 177 -4.19 -10.33 -8.55
C ILE A 177 -2.67 -10.49 -8.71
N ASN A 178 -2.06 -11.45 -8.00
CA ASN A 178 -0.61 -11.71 -7.97
C ASN A 178 0.22 -10.42 -7.75
N CYS A 179 -0.20 -9.61 -6.78
CA CYS A 179 0.34 -8.28 -6.53
C CYS A 179 0.20 -7.95 -5.04
N PRO A 180 1.21 -7.38 -4.36
CA PRO A 180 1.06 -6.91 -3.00
C PRO A 180 -0.13 -5.94 -2.84
N VAL A 181 -0.86 -6.10 -1.74
CA VAL A 181 -2.04 -5.28 -1.41
C VAL A 181 -1.84 -4.62 -0.06
N VAL A 182 -2.10 -3.32 0.01
CA VAL A 182 -2.18 -2.52 1.24
C VAL A 182 -3.62 -2.06 1.44
N ALA A 183 -4.20 -2.41 2.58
CA ALA A 183 -5.52 -2.01 3.03
C ALA A 183 -5.39 -1.10 4.25
N THR A 184 -5.64 0.20 4.07
CA THR A 184 -5.48 1.20 5.13
C THR A 184 -6.75 1.46 5.93
N GLY A 185 -6.61 1.73 7.24
CA GLY A 185 -7.72 1.88 8.19
C GLY A 185 -7.26 2.43 9.54
N GLU A 186 -7.94 2.04 10.62
CA GLU A 186 -7.47 2.32 11.99
C GLU A 186 -6.18 1.55 12.31
N GLU A 187 -6.14 0.29 11.87
CA GLU A 187 -4.91 -0.51 11.72
C GLU A 187 -4.75 -0.81 10.23
N ASP A 188 -3.55 -0.58 9.71
CA ASP A 188 -3.22 -0.85 8.32
C ASP A 188 -2.81 -2.32 8.16
N TYR A 189 -3.20 -2.93 7.04
CA TYR A 189 -2.80 -4.30 6.69
C TYR A 189 -2.06 -4.32 5.37
N VAL A 190 -1.01 -5.14 5.28
CA VAL A 190 -0.28 -5.39 4.04
C VAL A 190 -0.04 -6.87 3.85
N SER A 191 -0.26 -7.34 2.62
CA SER A 191 0.05 -8.72 2.22
C SER A 191 0.77 -8.75 0.87
N ASP A 192 1.74 -9.65 0.75
CA ASP A 192 2.39 -10.01 -0.52
C ASP A 192 1.79 -11.29 -1.15
N GLY A 193 0.63 -11.74 -0.65
CA GLY A 193 -0.02 -12.98 -1.05
C GLY A 193 0.57 -14.23 -0.40
N THR A 194 1.67 -14.10 0.36
CA THR A 194 2.27 -15.19 1.14
C THR A 194 2.21 -14.88 2.63
N ARG A 195 2.53 -13.65 3.04
CA ARG A 195 2.56 -13.20 4.43
C ARG A 195 1.66 -11.97 4.61
N VAL A 196 1.13 -11.81 5.82
CA VAL A 196 0.29 -10.66 6.20
C VAL A 196 0.89 -9.97 7.41
N PHE A 197 0.91 -8.64 7.38
CA PHE A 197 1.37 -7.81 8.49
C PHE A 197 0.33 -6.76 8.83
N ALA A 198 0.10 -6.56 10.13
CA ALA A 198 -0.68 -5.47 10.68
C ALA A 198 0.25 -4.35 11.19
N VAL A 199 -0.16 -3.10 10.99
CA VAL A 199 0.60 -1.90 11.30
C VAL A 199 -0.29 -0.93 12.07
N PRO A 200 -0.21 -0.92 13.42
CA PRO A 200 -1.12 -0.16 14.29
C PRO A 200 -0.59 1.25 14.55
N HIS A 201 -0.33 2.02 13.48
CA HIS A 201 0.27 3.35 13.58
C HIS A 201 -0.53 4.41 12.83
N GLY A 202 -0.44 5.65 13.31
CA GLY A 202 -1.15 6.79 12.74
C GLY A 202 -2.01 7.49 13.78
N HIS A 203 -2.88 8.40 13.31
CA HIS A 203 -3.80 9.11 14.19
C HIS A 203 -5.08 9.53 13.44
N PRO A 204 -6.28 9.50 14.07
CA PRO A 204 -7.54 9.86 13.42
C PRO A 204 -7.55 11.22 12.72
N ILE A 205 -6.77 12.20 13.23
CA ILE A 205 -6.64 13.54 12.63
C ILE A 205 -6.10 13.53 11.19
N MET A 206 -5.38 12.46 10.79
CA MET A 206 -4.90 12.29 9.41
C MET A 206 -6.04 12.29 8.41
N THR A 207 -7.23 11.82 8.81
CA THR A 207 -8.44 11.82 7.97
C THR A 207 -9.02 13.22 7.74
N ALA A 208 -8.67 14.18 8.60
CA ALA A 208 -9.12 15.58 8.50
C ALA A 208 -8.20 16.45 7.64
N VAL A 209 -7.10 15.90 7.11
CA VAL A 209 -6.23 16.58 6.14
C VAL A 209 -6.34 15.90 4.80
N THR A 210 -6.84 16.64 3.81
CA THR A 210 -6.99 16.11 2.45
C THR A 210 -5.64 15.64 1.88
N GLY A 211 -5.63 14.47 1.26
CA GLY A 211 -4.46 13.93 0.58
C GLY A 211 -3.45 13.19 1.45
N THR A 212 -3.65 13.02 2.76
CA THR A 212 -2.80 12.14 3.59
C THR A 212 -2.79 10.70 3.06
N GLY A 213 -3.94 10.18 2.63
CA GLY A 213 -4.03 8.88 1.97
C GLY A 213 -3.35 8.86 0.59
N CYS A 214 -3.61 9.86 -0.26
CA CYS A 214 -3.04 9.89 -1.61
C CYS A 214 -1.51 10.06 -1.60
N LEU A 215 -0.98 10.86 -0.65
CA LEU A 215 0.46 10.98 -0.42
C LEU A 215 1.06 9.63 0.00
N LEU A 216 0.37 8.83 0.82
CA LEU A 216 0.86 7.49 1.17
C LEU A 216 1.08 6.61 -0.07
N GLY A 217 0.21 6.66 -1.07
CA GLY A 217 0.43 5.96 -2.34
C GLY A 217 1.75 6.35 -3.02
N ALA A 218 2.07 7.65 -3.02
CA ALA A 218 3.33 8.17 -3.57
C ALA A 218 4.55 7.77 -2.73
N VAL A 219 4.43 7.85 -1.40
CA VAL A 219 5.48 7.42 -0.46
C VAL A 219 5.77 5.94 -0.66
N LEU A 220 4.75 5.09 -0.74
CA LEU A 220 4.93 3.67 -0.99
C LEU A 220 5.57 3.41 -2.36
N ALA A 221 5.29 4.21 -3.40
CA ALA A 221 5.98 4.11 -4.68
C ALA A 221 7.49 4.40 -4.54
N ALA A 222 7.87 5.44 -3.79
CA ALA A 222 9.26 5.75 -3.50
C ALA A 222 9.95 4.60 -2.74
N PHE A 223 9.32 4.09 -1.68
CA PHE A 223 9.83 2.98 -0.88
C PHE A 223 9.95 1.70 -1.70
N PHE A 224 8.93 1.33 -2.47
CA PHE A 224 8.92 0.13 -3.31
C PHE A 224 10.12 0.14 -4.28
N SER A 225 10.44 1.29 -4.88
CA SER A 225 11.61 1.43 -5.75
C SER A 225 12.96 1.26 -5.02
N ALA A 226 12.98 1.51 -3.70
CA ALA A 226 14.15 1.34 -2.84
C ALA A 226 14.26 -0.07 -2.22
N TYR A 227 13.34 -1.00 -2.53
CA TYR A 227 13.34 -2.35 -1.95
C TYR A 227 14.48 -3.25 -2.46
N TYR A 228 14.97 -3.05 -3.69
CA TYR A 228 15.90 -4.00 -4.34
C TYR A 228 17.13 -4.39 -3.48
N PRO A 229 17.83 -3.46 -2.78
CA PRO A 229 18.93 -3.80 -1.88
C PRO A 229 18.51 -4.65 -0.67
N CYS A 230 17.24 -4.58 -0.26
CA CYS A 230 16.70 -5.27 0.91
C CYS A 230 16.06 -6.63 0.58
N LYS A 231 15.90 -6.98 -0.71
CA LYS A 231 15.09 -8.14 -1.16
C LYS A 231 15.54 -9.51 -0.63
N ASN A 232 16.81 -9.64 -0.24
CA ASN A 232 17.37 -10.88 0.31
C ASN A 232 17.18 -10.99 1.84
N ARG A 233 16.77 -9.90 2.50
CA ARG A 233 16.67 -9.79 3.96
C ARG A 233 15.21 -9.73 4.44
N LEU A 234 14.34 -9.05 3.69
CA LEU A 234 12.91 -8.89 3.95
C LEU A 234 12.12 -9.33 2.71
N SER A 235 10.92 -9.89 2.87
CA SER A 235 9.98 -9.92 1.74
C SER A 235 9.42 -8.52 1.50
N ILE A 236 8.82 -8.33 0.33
CA ILE A 236 8.20 -7.06 -0.04
C ILE A 236 7.07 -6.68 0.92
N GLY A 237 6.26 -7.64 1.41
CA GLY A 237 5.20 -7.37 2.38
C GLY A 237 5.73 -6.83 3.71
N GLU A 238 6.84 -7.40 4.21
CA GLU A 238 7.48 -6.96 5.44
C GLU A 238 8.14 -5.57 5.28
N PHE A 239 8.78 -5.34 4.13
CA PHE A 239 9.37 -4.04 3.80
C PHE A 239 8.30 -2.94 3.69
N LEU A 240 7.18 -3.21 3.02
CA LEU A 240 6.06 -2.27 2.92
C LEU A 240 5.40 -2.03 4.28
N ALA A 241 5.36 -3.02 5.17
CA ALA A 241 4.88 -2.84 6.54
C ALA A 241 5.73 -1.82 7.32
N TYR A 242 7.06 -1.85 7.16
CA TYR A 242 7.94 -0.83 7.74
C TYR A 242 7.73 0.56 7.12
N ALA A 243 7.46 0.65 5.82
CA ALA A 243 7.13 1.91 5.16
C ALA A 243 5.82 2.52 5.71
N LEU A 244 4.80 1.67 5.93
CA LEU A 244 3.55 2.06 6.57
C LEU A 244 3.78 2.53 8.01
N ALA A 245 4.58 1.78 8.79
CA ALA A 245 4.89 2.13 10.17
C ALA A 245 5.59 3.50 10.24
N TYR A 246 6.57 3.76 9.38
CA TYR A 246 7.21 5.07 9.25
C TYR A 246 6.20 6.20 9.02
N TYR A 247 5.27 6.02 8.07
CA TYR A 247 4.28 7.03 7.72
C TYR A 247 3.29 7.29 8.87
N GLY A 248 2.82 6.23 9.53
CA GLY A 248 1.94 6.32 10.69
C GLY A 248 2.62 6.99 11.90
N LEU A 249 3.87 6.63 12.18
CA LEU A 249 4.69 7.27 13.23
C LEU A 249 4.94 8.75 12.96
N ALA A 250 5.10 9.15 11.70
CA ALA A 250 5.16 10.57 11.33
C ALA A 250 3.86 11.30 11.72
N GLY A 251 2.71 10.64 11.53
CA GLY A 251 1.40 11.12 11.99
C GLY A 251 1.34 11.27 13.51
N GLU A 252 1.77 10.24 14.25
CA GLU A 252 1.82 10.30 15.72
C GLU A 252 2.74 11.41 16.23
N SER A 253 3.95 11.51 15.66
CA SER A 253 4.93 12.56 15.99
C SER A 253 4.39 13.96 15.71
N ALA A 254 3.69 14.14 14.60
CA ALA A 254 3.07 15.42 14.26
C ALA A 254 2.03 15.83 15.30
N VAL A 255 1.20 14.90 15.78
CA VAL A 255 0.21 15.19 16.84
C VAL A 255 0.87 15.61 18.14
N GLN A 256 2.02 15.02 18.52
CA GLN A 256 2.75 15.44 19.71
C GLN A 256 3.19 16.91 19.64
N VAL A 257 3.51 17.39 18.43
CA VAL A 257 3.96 18.77 18.20
C VAL A 257 2.80 19.74 18.01
N SER A 258 1.81 19.39 17.18
CA SER A 258 0.74 20.31 16.77
C SER A 258 -0.52 20.25 17.63
N GLY A 259 -0.69 19.17 18.39
CA GLY A 259 -1.98 18.73 18.91
C GLY A 259 -2.95 18.30 17.79
N VAL A 260 -4.21 18.08 18.16
CA VAL A 260 -5.27 17.58 17.25
C VAL A 260 -5.94 18.76 16.51
N LYS A 261 -5.20 19.42 15.63
CA LYS A 261 -5.66 20.57 14.82
C LYS A 261 -5.20 20.41 13.38
N PRO A 262 -6.09 20.29 12.38
CA PRO A 262 -5.73 19.82 11.03
C PRO A 262 -4.73 20.72 10.30
N GLY A 263 -4.87 22.05 10.42
CA GLY A 263 -3.94 22.99 9.77
C GLY A 263 -2.51 22.88 10.31
N SER A 264 -2.34 22.96 11.63
CA SER A 264 -1.02 22.82 12.27
C SER A 264 -0.46 21.39 12.14
N PHE A 265 -1.33 20.39 12.18
CA PHE A 265 -0.97 18.99 11.96
C PHE A 265 -0.38 18.78 10.56
N SER A 266 -0.98 19.36 9.52
CA SER A 266 -0.48 19.22 8.14
C SER A 266 0.98 19.68 7.99
N VAL A 267 1.34 20.80 8.63
CA VAL A 267 2.71 21.31 8.66
C VAL A 267 3.62 20.38 9.47
N ALA A 268 3.23 20.06 10.71
CA ALA A 268 4.01 19.19 11.59
C ALA A 268 4.21 17.78 11.02
N PHE A 269 3.26 17.29 10.23
CA PHE A 269 3.33 16.01 9.54
C PHE A 269 4.39 16.02 8.44
N MET A 270 4.45 17.10 7.65
CA MET A 270 5.50 17.29 6.67
C MET A 270 6.89 17.35 7.32
N ASP A 271 7.00 18.09 8.43
CA ASP A 271 8.26 18.20 9.19
C ASP A 271 8.67 16.87 9.82
N ALA A 272 7.70 16.06 10.28
CA ALA A 272 7.95 14.72 10.80
C ALA A 272 8.46 13.77 9.71
N LEU A 273 7.83 13.76 8.51
CA LEU A 273 8.33 12.99 7.36
C LEU A 273 9.77 13.39 7.00
N TYR A 274 10.12 14.67 7.13
CA TYR A 274 11.49 15.10 6.90
C TYR A 274 12.46 14.63 8.00
N SER A 275 12.04 14.71 9.26
CA SER A 275 12.95 14.59 10.41
C SER A 275 13.17 13.16 10.91
N LEU A 276 12.18 12.27 10.75
CA LEU A 276 12.31 10.89 11.22
C LEU A 276 13.40 10.14 10.43
N ASP A 277 14.07 9.20 11.07
CA ASP A 277 15.13 8.38 10.48
C ASP A 277 14.92 6.88 10.79
N ASP A 278 15.83 6.03 10.36
CA ASP A 278 15.73 4.59 10.62
C ASP A 278 15.65 4.24 12.12
N ALA A 279 16.06 5.12 13.04
CA ALA A 279 15.94 4.83 14.47
C ALA A 279 14.48 4.65 14.91
N VAL A 280 13.52 5.27 14.23
CA VAL A 280 12.09 5.16 14.59
C VAL A 280 11.54 3.76 14.33
N LEU A 281 12.17 3.02 13.41
CA LEU A 281 11.78 1.66 13.03
C LEU A 281 12.48 0.57 13.90
N LYS A 282 13.49 0.94 14.70
CA LYS A 282 14.29 0.04 15.58
C LYS A 282 13.51 -0.65 16.68
N SER A 283 12.35 -0.10 17.01
CA SER A 283 11.54 -0.58 18.12
C SER A 283 10.91 -1.93 17.83
N GLU A 284 10.93 -2.81 18.82
CA GLU A 284 10.01 -3.95 18.88
C GLU A 284 8.57 -3.38 18.93
N ASN A 285 7.61 -4.01 18.22
CA ASN A 285 6.20 -3.58 18.07
C ASN A 285 5.86 -2.51 16.99
N ARG A 286 6.64 -2.39 15.90
CA ARG A 286 6.21 -1.55 14.74
C ARG A 286 5.25 -2.22 13.78
N ILE A 287 5.42 -3.53 13.63
CA ILE A 287 4.62 -4.36 12.73
C ILE A 287 4.35 -5.68 13.45
N ARG A 288 3.20 -6.28 13.17
CA ARG A 288 2.76 -7.55 13.76
C ARG A 288 2.43 -8.54 12.65
N PRO A 289 3.12 -9.68 12.54
CA PRO A 289 2.72 -10.74 11.62
C PRO A 289 1.32 -11.25 11.98
N ILE A 290 0.47 -11.44 10.97
CA ILE A 290 -0.86 -12.02 11.10
C ILE A 290 -0.87 -13.37 10.40
N VAL A 291 -1.48 -14.36 11.05
CA VAL A 291 -1.80 -15.65 10.44
C VAL A 291 -3.26 -15.62 10.04
N VAL A 292 -3.55 -15.78 8.76
CA VAL A 292 -4.93 -15.88 8.24
C VAL A 292 -5.33 -17.35 8.07
N PRO A 293 -6.63 -17.71 8.20
CA PRO A 293 -7.08 -19.10 8.14
C PRO A 293 -6.61 -19.85 6.88
N ASP A 294 -6.67 -19.19 5.72
CA ASP A 294 -6.25 -19.72 4.42
C ASP A 294 -4.77 -20.17 4.38
N GLN A 295 -3.91 -19.61 5.23
CA GLN A 295 -2.51 -20.04 5.32
C GLN A 295 -2.38 -21.38 6.06
N LEU A 296 -3.33 -21.73 6.92
CA LEU A 296 -3.32 -22.96 7.71
C LEU A 296 -3.83 -24.16 6.90
N GLU A 297 -4.81 -23.95 6.01
CA GLU A 297 -5.35 -25.01 5.15
C GLU A 297 -4.30 -25.64 4.23
N VAL A 298 -3.33 -24.85 3.76
CA VAL A 298 -2.20 -25.33 2.95
C VAL A 298 -1.35 -26.37 3.70
N TYR A 299 -1.22 -26.25 5.02
CA TYR A 299 -0.44 -27.20 5.82
C TYR A 299 -1.17 -28.53 6.02
N PHE A 300 -2.50 -28.52 6.18
CA PHE A 300 -3.27 -29.75 6.41
C PHE A 300 -3.35 -30.66 5.19
N ILE A 301 -3.38 -30.10 3.97
CA ILE A 301 -3.41 -30.90 2.73
C ILE A 301 -2.08 -31.64 2.51
N SER A 302 -0.96 -31.14 3.05
CA SER A 302 0.35 -31.81 2.97
C SER A 302 0.57 -32.94 4.00
N GLY A 303 -0.39 -33.16 4.91
CA GLY A 303 -0.25 -34.05 6.08
C GLY A 303 -0.91 -35.42 5.98
N THR A 304 -1.55 -35.76 4.86
CA THR A 304 -2.19 -37.08 4.68
C THR A 304 -1.57 -37.81 3.49
N GLN A 305 -0.33 -38.28 3.64
CA GLN A 305 0.05 -39.52 2.99
C GLN A 305 -0.40 -40.65 3.91
N ASP A 306 -1.44 -41.38 3.48
CA ASP A 306 -1.86 -42.63 4.07
C ASP A 306 -0.66 -43.56 4.20
N VAL A 307 -0.15 -43.70 5.42
CA VAL A 307 0.75 -44.78 5.76
C VAL A 307 -0.16 -45.98 6.01
N GLU A 308 -0.45 -46.74 4.96
CA GLU A 308 -0.96 -48.10 5.12
C GLU A 308 0.04 -48.85 6.01
N LEU A 309 -0.36 -49.05 7.27
CA LEU A 309 0.26 -50.00 8.18
C LEU A 309 0.02 -51.39 7.62
N ASN A 310 0.97 -51.88 6.83
CA ASN A 310 1.09 -53.30 6.52
C ASN A 310 1.55 -54.04 7.79
N GLU A 311 0.62 -54.75 8.44
CA GLU A 311 0.91 -55.91 9.29
C GLU A 311 0.92 -57.20 8.46
#